data_AF-A0AAW0B5E5-F1
#
_entry.id   AF-A0AAW0B5E5-F1
#
_cell.length_a   1.000
_cell.length_b   1.000
_cell.length_c   1.000
_cell.angle_alpha   90.00
_cell.angle_beta   90.00
_cell.angle_gamma   90.00
#
_symmetry.space_group_name_H-M   'P 1'
#
loop_
_entity.id
_entity.type
_entity.pdbx_description
1 polymer ?
#
loop_
_entity_poly.entity_id
_entity_poly.type
_entity_poly.pdbx_seq_one_letter_code
_entity_poly.pdbx_strand_id
1 'polypeptide(L)'
;MTATEYRRLQRESGVRAIPNVWRRARLIPLWRICELPQVYCCVRVTASYIDRWARAGTSTFYGVLRSDEAETAHLHIALLGLSTLEIGIKIGKEQYSRPSQVHIYYNSHMKLSLIASTLALAATALAESHTVKLVNNCSSGKPVFLYQGHPTPRGSGTIQGQLLGGVAWVDGFAGHNCLSSGVNCGIVEFSLTNPSNPANSQNAADYSLLTGPGLGNHQFTYKMNFAFTGSCTKKAPGPCTGNSREKCPGAYLGNDTKSGRPVQCVSDNAGITITFC
;
A
#
# COMPACT_ATOMS: atom_id res chain seq x y z
N MET A 1 -5.12 -10.56 -19.72
CA MET A 1 -6.58 -10.66 -19.89
C MET A 1 -6.89 -10.85 -21.36
N THR A 2 -7.43 -12.01 -21.70
CA THR A 2 -7.74 -12.40 -23.07
C THR A 2 -9.08 -11.78 -23.53
N ALA A 3 -9.30 -11.69 -24.84
CA ALA A 3 -10.56 -11.21 -25.41
C ALA A 3 -11.80 -12.06 -25.00
N THR A 4 -11.56 -13.25 -24.45
CA THR A 4 -12.59 -14.16 -23.93
C THR A 4 -12.93 -13.83 -22.47
N GLU A 5 -11.94 -13.50 -21.64
CA GLU A 5 -12.14 -13.06 -20.26
C GLU A 5 -12.86 -11.71 -20.17
N TYR A 6 -12.56 -10.79 -21.09
CA TYR A 6 -13.25 -9.49 -21.18
C TYR A 6 -14.75 -9.64 -21.51
N ARG A 7 -15.11 -10.59 -22.39
CA ARG A 7 -16.51 -10.87 -22.76
C ARG A 7 -17.31 -11.60 -21.68
N ARG A 8 -16.64 -12.28 -20.74
CA ARG A 8 -17.29 -12.85 -19.56
C ARG A 8 -17.63 -11.75 -18.56
N LEU A 9 -16.70 -10.84 -18.28
CA LEU A 9 -16.90 -9.70 -17.39
C LEU A 9 -18.01 -8.75 -17.88
N GLN A 10 -18.16 -8.56 -19.19
CA GLN A 10 -19.27 -7.76 -19.75
C GLN A 10 -20.66 -8.39 -19.59
N ARG A 11 -20.75 -9.72 -19.49
CA ARG A 11 -22.03 -10.41 -19.24
C ARG A 11 -22.42 -10.39 -17.77
N GLU A 12 -21.44 -10.44 -16.88
CA GLU A 12 -21.67 -10.48 -15.43
C GLU A 12 -21.95 -9.09 -14.84
N SER A 13 -21.54 -7.99 -15.49
CA SER A 13 -21.70 -6.62 -14.96
C SER A 13 -22.97 -5.87 -15.41
N GLY A 14 -23.75 -6.39 -16.37
CA GLY A 14 -25.00 -5.76 -16.84
C GLY A 14 -24.83 -4.40 -17.55
N VAL A 15 -23.61 -3.92 -17.76
CA VAL A 15 -23.33 -2.63 -18.41
C VAL A 15 -23.17 -2.82 -19.92
N ARG A 16 -24.10 -2.27 -20.70
CA ARG A 16 -23.96 -2.17 -22.17
C ARG A 16 -23.02 -1.02 -22.53
N ALA A 17 -21.89 -1.33 -23.16
CA ALA A 17 -21.04 -0.33 -23.79
C ALA A 17 -21.62 0.13 -25.14
N ILE A 18 -21.54 1.43 -25.41
CA ILE A 18 -21.79 2.03 -26.72
C ILE A 18 -20.58 1.73 -27.62
N PRO A 19 -20.74 1.25 -28.87
CA PRO A 19 -19.60 0.88 -29.70
C PRO A 19 -18.90 2.09 -30.34
N ASN A 20 -17.57 2.08 -30.24
CA ASN A 20 -16.59 2.59 -31.20
C ASN A 20 -16.66 4.08 -31.62
N VAL A 21 -15.90 4.93 -30.92
CA VAL A 21 -15.28 6.14 -31.52
C VAL A 21 -13.83 6.24 -31.06
N TRP A 22 -12.94 5.48 -31.70
CA TRP A 22 -11.51 5.78 -31.72
C TRP A 22 -11.06 5.89 -33.17
N ARG A 23 -11.21 7.09 -33.74
CA ARG A 23 -10.37 7.62 -34.83
C ARG A 23 -10.53 9.14 -34.89
N ARG A 24 -9.43 9.84 -34.58
CA ARG A 24 -9.18 11.30 -34.67
C ARG A 24 -9.98 12.21 -33.71
N ALA A 25 -9.43 12.46 -32.53
CA ALA A 25 -9.81 13.60 -31.72
C ALA A 25 -9.32 14.90 -32.37
N ARG A 26 -10.23 15.67 -32.98
CA ARG A 26 -10.13 17.13 -33.05
C ARG A 26 -11.08 17.68 -31.99
N LEU A 27 -10.63 18.71 -31.25
CA LEU A 27 -11.41 19.46 -30.27
C LEU A 27 -12.81 19.78 -30.82
N ILE A 28 -13.85 19.22 -30.20
CA ILE A 28 -15.24 19.62 -30.46
C ILE A 28 -15.59 20.69 -29.42
N PRO A 29 -16.00 21.90 -29.83
CA PRO A 29 -16.41 22.91 -28.89
C PRO A 29 -17.82 22.59 -28.32
N LEU A 30 -17.97 22.80 -27.00
CA LEU A 30 -18.99 22.24 -26.09
C LEU A 30 -20.46 22.59 -26.38
N TRP A 31 -20.76 23.48 -27.32
CA TRP A 31 -22.12 23.93 -27.64
C TRP A 31 -22.96 22.93 -28.46
N ARG A 32 -22.42 21.78 -28.88
CA ARG A 32 -23.15 20.79 -29.70
C ARG A 32 -23.77 19.59 -28.95
N ILE A 33 -23.74 19.55 -27.62
CA ILE A 33 -24.28 18.42 -26.84
C ILE A 33 -25.76 18.65 -26.40
N CYS A 34 -26.32 19.83 -26.63
CA CYS A 34 -27.68 20.18 -26.18
C CYS A 34 -28.74 20.11 -27.29
N GLU A 35 -28.94 18.97 -27.95
CA GLU A 35 -30.09 18.75 -28.85
C GLU A 35 -30.65 17.32 -28.70
N LEU A 36 -31.27 17.02 -27.55
CA LEU A 36 -32.17 15.88 -27.36
C LEU A 36 -33.35 16.28 -26.44
N PRO A 37 -34.55 15.70 -26.58
CA PRO A 37 -35.78 16.24 -26.00
C PRO A 37 -36.02 15.88 -24.52
N GLN A 38 -34.97 15.62 -23.74
CA GLN A 38 -35.04 15.46 -22.29
C GLN A 38 -33.96 16.37 -21.68
N VAL A 39 -34.40 17.41 -20.97
CA VAL A 39 -33.55 18.52 -20.53
C VAL A 39 -32.57 18.04 -19.45
N TYR A 40 -31.31 17.86 -19.83
CA TYR A 40 -30.20 17.69 -18.88
C TYR A 40 -29.35 18.97 -18.89
N CYS A 41 -29.36 19.72 -17.79
CA CYS A 41 -28.42 20.82 -17.59
C CYS A 41 -27.13 20.29 -16.93
N CYS A 42 -25.99 20.45 -17.60
CA CYS A 42 -24.70 20.27 -16.96
C CYS A 42 -24.35 21.52 -16.15
N VAL A 43 -24.33 21.42 -14.82
CA VAL A 43 -23.90 22.51 -13.93
C VAL A 43 -22.45 22.28 -13.55
N ARG A 44 -21.59 23.26 -13.83
CA ARG A 44 -20.20 23.28 -13.35
C ARG A 44 -20.15 23.97 -12.00
N VAL A 45 -19.85 23.23 -10.94
CA VAL A 45 -19.58 23.81 -9.62
C VAL A 45 -18.07 23.80 -9.40
N THR A 46 -17.49 24.97 -9.19
CA THR A 46 -16.07 25.14 -8.90
C THR A 46 -15.95 25.53 -7.43
N ALA A 47 -15.36 24.66 -6.60
CA ALA A 47 -15.04 24.98 -5.22
C ALA A 47 -13.53 25.18 -5.09
N SER A 48 -13.13 26.33 -4.57
CA SER A 48 -11.76 26.62 -4.17
C SER A 48 -11.66 26.48 -2.65
N TYR A 49 -10.77 25.61 -2.18
CA TYR A 49 -10.43 25.51 -0.76
C TYR A 49 -9.00 26.00 -0.54
N ILE A 50 -8.77 26.74 0.55
CA ILE A 50 -7.45 27.19 0.97
C ILE A 50 -7.06 26.33 2.17
N ASP A 51 -6.14 25.40 1.96
CA ASP A 51 -5.51 24.66 3.05
C ASP A 51 -4.12 25.23 3.34
N ARG A 52 -3.82 25.49 4.62
CA ARG A 52 -2.47 25.94 5.01
C ARG A 52 -1.61 24.69 5.06
N TRP A 53 -0.78 24.50 4.03
CA TRP A 53 0.28 23.49 3.83
C TRP A 53 0.13 22.49 2.66
N ALA A 54 -0.65 22.78 1.62
CA ALA A 54 -0.49 22.11 0.31
C ALA A 54 -0.95 23.00 -0.87
N ARG A 55 -0.39 22.75 -2.07
CA ARG A 55 -0.70 23.47 -3.31
C ARG A 55 -2.20 23.47 -3.59
N ALA A 56 -2.72 24.60 -4.08
CA ALA A 56 -4.11 24.74 -4.49
C ALA A 56 -4.52 23.63 -5.48
N GLY A 57 -5.47 22.80 -5.08
CA GLY A 57 -6.13 21.83 -5.95
C GLY A 57 -7.54 22.30 -6.26
N THR A 58 -7.87 22.46 -7.54
CA THR A 58 -9.25 22.67 -8.00
C THR A 58 -9.89 21.33 -8.29
N SER A 59 -10.86 20.92 -7.49
CA SER A 59 -11.69 19.74 -7.78
C SER A 59 -12.91 20.18 -8.57
N THR A 60 -13.10 19.61 -9.76
CA THR A 60 -14.29 19.86 -10.58
C THR A 60 -15.22 18.65 -10.47
N PHE A 61 -16.44 18.87 -9.99
CA PHE A 61 -17.46 17.84 -9.92
C PHE A 61 -18.50 18.07 -11.02
N TYR A 62 -18.95 16.98 -11.63
CA TYR A 62 -20.03 16.98 -12.61
C TYR A 62 -21.20 16.19 -12.02
N GLY A 63 -22.33 16.85 -11.85
CA GLY A 63 -23.59 16.22 -11.43
C GLY A 63 -24.64 16.35 -12.54
N VAL A 64 -25.51 15.35 -12.64
CA VAL A 64 -26.69 15.38 -13.53
C VAL A 64 -27.91 15.63 -12.65
N LEU A 65 -28.60 16.75 -12.85
CA LEU A 65 -29.85 17.04 -12.16
C LEU A 65 -31.03 16.54 -13.00
N ARG A 66 -31.95 15.81 -12.37
CA ARG A 66 -33.22 15.40 -12.97
C ARG A 66 -34.30 16.38 -12.52
N SER A 67 -34.93 17.05 -13.47
CA SER A 67 -35.99 18.04 -13.22
C SER A 67 -37.34 17.35 -13.30
N ASP A 68 -37.67 16.59 -12.26
CA ASP A 68 -38.98 15.96 -12.12
C ASP A 68 -39.75 16.79 -11.06
N GLU A 69 -40.53 17.77 -11.53
CA GLU A 69 -41.56 18.57 -10.83
C GLU A 69 -41.28 19.21 -9.45
N ALA A 70 -40.05 19.21 -8.93
CA ALA A 70 -39.70 19.96 -7.72
C ALA A 70 -39.04 21.31 -8.06
N GLU A 71 -39.55 22.41 -7.48
CA GLU A 71 -38.96 23.77 -7.56
C GLU A 71 -37.59 23.91 -6.88
N THR A 72 -37.06 22.82 -6.31
CA THR A 72 -35.81 22.76 -5.56
C THR A 72 -35.07 21.46 -5.84
N ALA A 73 -33.81 21.55 -6.25
CA ALA A 73 -32.90 20.41 -6.34
C ALA A 73 -31.96 20.41 -5.12
N HIS A 74 -31.83 19.26 -4.46
CA HIS A 74 -30.91 19.05 -3.35
C HIS A 74 -29.67 18.30 -3.83
N LEU A 75 -28.49 18.90 -3.66
CA LEU A 75 -27.21 18.25 -3.94
C LEU A 75 -26.57 17.83 -2.63
N HIS A 76 -26.48 16.52 -2.39
CA HIS A 76 -25.73 15.96 -1.26
C HIS A 76 -24.30 15.67 -1.69
N ILE A 77 -23.34 16.43 -1.15
CA ILE A 77 -21.92 16.14 -1.33
C ILE A 77 -21.44 15.44 -0.05
N ALA A 78 -21.23 14.14 -0.12
CA ALA A 78 -20.57 13.39 0.95
C ALA A 78 -19.07 13.66 0.87
N LEU A 79 -18.56 14.55 1.73
CA LEU A 79 -17.13 14.65 1.99
C LEU A 79 -16.75 13.49 2.91
N LEU A 80 -15.72 12.74 2.54
CA LEU A 80 -15.25 11.59 3.30
C LEU A 80 -14.80 12.07 4.70
N GLY A 81 -15.68 11.91 5.69
CA GLY A 81 -15.41 12.18 7.10
C GLY A 81 -15.94 13.54 7.58
N LEU A 82 -17.16 13.51 8.14
CA LEU A 82 -17.85 14.53 8.94
C LEU A 82 -18.67 15.58 8.17
N SER A 83 -19.98 15.57 8.48
CA SER A 83 -21.09 16.45 8.08
C SER A 83 -21.45 16.52 6.59
N THR A 84 -22.73 16.24 6.30
CA THR A 84 -23.37 16.53 5.01
C THR A 84 -23.60 18.03 4.87
N LEU A 85 -23.01 18.65 3.84
CA LEU A 85 -23.35 20.01 3.44
C LEU A 85 -24.57 19.94 2.52
N GLU A 86 -25.72 20.47 2.97
CA GLU A 86 -26.89 20.66 2.10
C GLU A 86 -26.80 22.00 1.39
N ILE A 87 -26.76 21.96 0.07
CA ILE A 87 -26.85 23.17 -0.77
C ILE A 87 -28.20 23.11 -1.49
N GLY A 88 -29.11 24.00 -1.12
CA GLY A 88 -30.37 24.19 -1.83
C GLY A 88 -30.16 25.10 -3.04
N ILE A 89 -30.44 24.61 -4.25
CA ILE A 89 -30.38 25.41 -5.47
C ILE A 89 -31.81 25.63 -5.96
N LYS A 90 -32.26 26.89 -5.96
CA LYS A 90 -33.55 27.29 -6.53
C LYS A 90 -33.34 27.78 -7.95
N ILE A 91 -33.94 27.10 -8.92
CA ILE A 91 -33.86 27.47 -10.33
C ILE A 91 -35.19 28.12 -10.72
N GLY A 92 -35.19 29.43 -10.96
CA GLY A 92 -36.38 30.15 -11.42
C GLY A 92 -36.71 29.78 -12.86
N LYS A 93 -38.00 29.52 -13.16
CA LYS A 93 -38.50 29.39 -14.53
C LYS A 93 -38.67 30.78 -15.13
N GLU A 94 -37.62 31.31 -15.75
CA GLU A 94 -37.77 32.44 -16.68
C GLU A 94 -37.57 31.96 -18.12
N GLN A 95 -38.51 32.35 -18.99
CA GLN A 95 -38.56 31.98 -20.39
C GLN A 95 -37.29 32.44 -21.13
N TYR A 96 -36.59 31.44 -21.65
CA TYR A 96 -35.61 31.44 -22.74
C TYR A 96 -35.34 32.79 -23.44
N SER A 97 -34.22 33.45 -23.12
CA SER A 97 -33.35 34.16 -24.09
C SER A 97 -32.22 34.97 -23.41
N ARG A 98 -31.29 34.29 -22.71
CA ARG A 98 -29.87 34.68 -22.43
C ARG A 98 -29.28 33.78 -21.32
N PRO A 99 -27.94 33.65 -21.20
CA PRO A 99 -27.35 32.84 -20.12
C PRO A 99 -27.72 33.42 -18.76
N SER A 100 -28.55 32.69 -18.03
CA SER A 100 -28.99 33.04 -16.68
C SER A 100 -27.80 33.03 -15.72
N GLN A 101 -27.52 34.17 -15.07
CA GLN A 101 -26.61 34.18 -13.94
C GLN A 101 -27.24 33.42 -12.77
N VAL A 102 -26.53 32.40 -12.26
CA VAL A 102 -26.93 31.69 -11.05
C VAL A 102 -26.49 32.53 -9.84
N HIS A 103 -27.47 33.16 -9.18
CA HIS A 103 -27.24 33.86 -7.91
C HIS A 103 -27.41 32.86 -6.76
N ILE A 104 -26.32 32.54 -6.07
CA ILE A 104 -26.33 31.68 -4.87
C ILE A 104 -26.59 32.60 -3.67
N TYR A 105 -27.79 32.51 -3.08
CA TYR A 105 -28.14 33.24 -1.87
C TYR A 105 -27.78 32.40 -0.64
N TYR A 106 -26.88 32.92 0.20
CA TYR A 106 -26.62 32.36 1.52
C TYR A 106 -27.61 32.97 2.51
N ASN A 107 -28.51 32.16 3.04
CA ASN A 107 -29.43 32.61 4.08
C ASN A 107 -28.68 32.61 5.42
N SER A 108 -28.19 33.77 5.83
CA SER A 108 -27.42 33.99 7.05
C SER A 108 -28.31 34.03 8.30
N HIS A 109 -28.93 32.90 8.62
CA HIS A 109 -29.58 32.67 9.93
C HIS A 109 -29.17 31.35 10.58
N MET A 110 -28.01 30.81 10.20
CA MET A 110 -27.40 29.70 10.91
C MET A 110 -26.75 30.25 12.18
N LYS A 111 -27.48 30.18 13.29
CA LYS A 111 -26.98 30.53 14.63
C LYS A 111 -25.69 29.74 14.86
N LEU A 112 -24.59 30.48 14.97
CA LEU A 112 -23.26 29.98 15.27
C LEU A 112 -23.25 29.49 16.73
N SER A 113 -23.76 28.29 16.98
CA SER A 113 -23.47 27.57 18.22
C SER A 113 -22.03 27.06 18.08
N LEU A 114 -21.09 27.86 18.57
CA LEU A 114 -19.66 27.54 18.60
C LEU A 114 -19.43 26.47 19.68
N ILE A 115 -19.85 25.22 19.42
CA ILE A 115 -19.34 24.07 20.16
C ILE A 115 -17.95 23.79 19.59
N ALA A 116 -16.94 24.39 20.22
CA ALA A 116 -15.53 24.10 19.98
C ALA A 116 -15.22 22.67 20.46
N SER A 117 -15.57 21.68 19.64
CA SER A 117 -15.10 20.30 19.77
C SER A 117 -14.16 20.00 18.61
N THR A 118 -13.02 20.68 18.55
CA THR A 118 -11.86 20.20 17.79
C THR A 118 -11.25 19.04 18.57
N LEU A 119 -11.93 17.90 18.62
CA LEU A 119 -11.22 16.63 18.75
C LEU A 119 -10.49 16.43 17.42
N ALA A 120 -9.27 16.95 17.35
CA ALA A 120 -8.30 16.47 16.41
C ALA A 120 -8.11 14.98 16.72
N LEU A 121 -8.86 14.10 16.04
CA LEU A 121 -8.35 12.77 15.76
C LEU A 121 -7.12 12.99 14.89
N ALA A 122 -5.98 13.25 15.53
CA ALA A 122 -4.71 12.91 14.96
C ALA A 122 -4.77 11.40 14.78
N ALA A 123 -5.26 10.95 13.62
CA ALA A 123 -4.97 9.64 13.11
C ALA A 123 -3.45 9.64 12.94
N THR A 124 -2.73 9.30 14.01
CA THR A 124 -1.33 8.97 13.93
C THR A 124 -1.30 7.72 13.07
N ALA A 125 -1.15 7.90 11.76
CA ALA A 125 -0.61 6.84 10.92
C ALA A 125 0.72 6.50 11.58
N LEU A 126 0.74 5.42 12.36
CA LEU A 126 1.96 4.95 12.98
C LEU A 126 2.90 4.65 11.83
N ALA A 127 3.95 5.44 11.70
CA ALA A 127 4.99 5.18 10.73
C ALA A 127 5.52 3.78 11.01
N GLU A 128 5.39 2.90 10.02
CA GLU A 128 5.92 1.55 10.10
C GLU A 128 7.42 1.61 10.39
N SER A 129 7.90 0.82 11.35
CA SER A 129 9.30 0.83 11.77
C SER A 129 9.70 -0.52 12.35
N HIS A 130 10.79 -1.09 11.83
CA HIS A 130 11.26 -2.42 12.20
C HIS A 130 12.71 -2.38 12.67
N THR A 131 13.03 -3.09 13.74
CA THR A 131 14.41 -3.17 14.26
C THR A 131 15.03 -4.52 13.91
N VAL A 132 16.18 -4.49 13.23
CA VAL A 132 17.01 -5.67 12.96
C VAL A 132 18.21 -5.63 13.89
N LYS A 133 18.37 -6.65 14.72
CA LYS A 133 19.52 -6.84 15.60
C LYS A 133 20.31 -8.06 15.16
N LEU A 134 21.54 -7.85 14.75
CA LEU A 134 22.49 -8.91 14.44
C LEU A 134 23.43 -9.11 15.63
N VAL A 135 23.62 -10.36 16.04
CA VAL A 135 24.52 -10.77 17.13
C VAL A 135 25.61 -11.65 16.53
N ASN A 136 26.86 -11.22 16.72
CA ASN A 136 28.03 -12.00 16.33
C ASN A 136 28.64 -12.68 17.55
N ASN A 137 28.46 -13.99 17.69
CA ASN A 137 29.26 -14.78 18.62
C ASN A 137 30.41 -15.51 17.88
N CYS A 138 30.57 -15.27 16.58
CA CYS A 138 31.67 -15.84 15.83
C CYS A 138 32.97 -15.15 16.23
N SER A 139 34.08 -15.89 16.19
CA SER A 139 35.42 -15.34 16.42
C SER A 139 35.96 -14.54 15.22
N SER A 140 35.20 -14.44 14.12
CA SER A 140 35.57 -13.70 12.92
C SER A 140 34.34 -13.20 12.16
N GLY A 141 34.59 -12.35 11.15
CA GLY A 141 33.57 -11.80 10.28
C GLY A 141 32.66 -10.76 10.94
N LYS A 142 31.74 -10.22 10.15
CA LYS A 142 30.80 -9.18 10.55
C LYS A 142 29.39 -9.53 10.06
N PRO A 143 28.41 -9.71 10.95
CA PRO A 143 27.04 -9.86 10.55
C PRO A 143 26.54 -8.62 9.81
N VAL A 144 25.96 -8.85 8.64
CA VAL A 144 25.34 -7.84 7.81
C VAL A 144 24.02 -8.36 7.26
N PHE A 145 23.18 -7.44 6.80
CA PHE A 145 22.02 -7.76 5.99
C PHE A 145 21.85 -6.74 4.87
N LEU A 146 21.14 -7.14 3.82
CA LEU A 146 20.55 -6.26 2.81
C LEU A 146 19.09 -6.64 2.59
N TYR A 147 18.35 -5.82 1.85
CA TYR A 147 16.94 -6.06 1.57
C TYR A 147 16.53 -5.36 0.27
N GLN A 148 15.31 -5.63 -0.20
CA GLN A 148 14.80 -5.10 -1.46
C GLN A 148 14.91 -3.56 -1.52
N GLY A 149 15.45 -3.07 -2.64
CA GLY A 149 15.67 -1.63 -2.88
C GLY A 149 16.87 -1.03 -2.14
N HIS A 150 17.56 -1.79 -1.28
CA HIS A 150 18.71 -1.35 -0.49
C HIS A 150 19.83 -2.40 -0.56
N PRO A 151 20.55 -2.50 -1.70
CA PRO A 151 21.50 -3.58 -1.98
C PRO A 151 22.83 -3.44 -1.24
N THR A 152 23.09 -2.30 -0.58
CA THR A 152 24.31 -2.10 0.21
C THR A 152 24.17 -2.80 1.57
N PRO A 153 25.03 -3.78 1.89
CA PRO A 153 24.97 -4.48 3.17
C PRO A 153 25.15 -3.51 4.36
N ARG A 154 24.41 -3.75 5.43
CA ARG A 154 24.47 -2.95 6.67
C ARG A 154 24.39 -3.84 7.90
N GLY A 155 24.89 -3.34 9.03
CA GLY A 155 24.73 -3.99 10.33
C GLY A 155 23.35 -3.73 10.95
N SER A 156 23.19 -4.11 12.22
CA SER A 156 22.01 -3.83 13.05
C SER A 156 21.49 -2.39 12.91
N GLY A 157 20.19 -2.21 13.02
CA GLY A 157 19.57 -0.89 13.05
C GLY A 157 18.06 -0.94 12.86
N THR A 158 17.46 0.25 12.90
CA THR A 158 16.03 0.44 12.66
C THR A 158 15.80 0.90 11.22
N ILE A 159 14.83 0.27 10.56
CA ILE A 159 14.35 0.61 9.22
C ILE A 159 13.01 1.32 9.38
N GLN A 160 12.87 2.48 8.72
CA GLN A 160 11.62 3.22 8.63
C GLN A 160 10.87 2.73 7.38
N GLY A 161 9.70 2.12 7.58
CA GLY A 161 8.91 1.43 6.58
C GLY A 161 9.18 -0.08 6.52
N GLN A 162 8.42 -0.77 5.67
CA GLN A 162 8.56 -2.20 5.41
C GLN A 162 9.99 -2.63 5.03
N LEU A 163 10.34 -3.85 5.41
CA LEU A 163 11.56 -4.54 5.02
C LEU A 163 11.17 -5.81 4.27
N LEU A 164 11.37 -5.84 2.96
CA LEU A 164 11.02 -6.98 2.11
C LEU A 164 12.26 -7.69 1.60
N GLY A 165 12.23 -9.03 1.58
CA GLY A 165 13.31 -9.85 1.03
C GLY A 165 14.67 -9.58 1.69
N GLY A 166 14.67 -9.42 3.02
CA GLY A 166 15.87 -9.29 3.82
C GLY A 166 16.69 -10.57 3.82
N VAL A 167 18.01 -10.44 3.69
CA VAL A 167 18.96 -11.55 3.76
C VAL A 167 20.07 -11.18 4.73
N ALA A 168 20.29 -11.97 5.78
CA ALA A 168 21.36 -11.76 6.76
C ALA A 168 22.40 -12.88 6.73
N TRP A 169 23.68 -12.51 6.80
CA TRP A 169 24.84 -13.43 6.77
C TRP A 169 26.04 -12.82 7.52
N VAL A 170 27.12 -13.59 7.67
CA VAL A 170 28.40 -13.12 8.21
C VAL A 170 29.35 -12.81 7.04
N ASP A 171 29.61 -11.53 6.81
CA ASP A 171 30.59 -11.06 5.82
C ASP A 171 32.03 -11.23 6.34
N GLY A 172 32.95 -11.61 5.46
CA GLY A 172 34.36 -11.82 5.82
C GLY A 172 34.59 -12.92 6.88
N PHE A 173 33.74 -13.96 6.92
CA PHE A 173 33.90 -15.07 7.85
C PHE A 173 35.16 -15.89 7.50
N ALA A 174 36.06 -16.08 8.48
CA ALA A 174 37.38 -16.67 8.23
C ALA A 174 37.27 -18.11 7.69
N GLY A 175 38.05 -18.42 6.65
CA GLY A 175 38.07 -19.75 6.03
C GLY A 175 36.91 -20.02 5.05
N HIS A 176 36.02 -19.05 4.84
CA HIS A 176 34.88 -19.17 3.94
C HIS A 176 34.78 -17.97 3.00
N ASN A 177 34.24 -18.19 1.80
CA ASN A 177 34.07 -17.14 0.79
C ASN A 177 32.61 -16.67 0.74
N CYS A 178 32.12 -16.13 1.86
CA CYS A 178 30.77 -15.56 1.94
C CYS A 178 30.72 -14.27 1.13
N LEU A 179 29.97 -14.26 0.03
CA LEU A 179 29.82 -13.09 -0.84
C LEU A 179 28.53 -12.32 -0.49
N SER A 180 28.25 -11.25 -1.24
CA SER A 180 27.02 -10.46 -1.08
C SER A 180 25.76 -11.32 -1.12
N SER A 181 24.75 -10.95 -0.33
CA SER A 181 23.55 -11.74 -0.08
C SER A 181 23.84 -13.15 0.47
N GLY A 182 24.99 -13.35 1.11
CA GLY A 182 25.39 -14.63 1.69
C GLY A 182 25.61 -15.75 0.67
N VAL A 183 25.93 -15.42 -0.59
CA VAL A 183 26.30 -16.42 -1.59
C VAL A 183 27.48 -17.25 -1.07
N ASN A 184 27.39 -18.58 -1.23
CA ASN A 184 28.29 -19.61 -0.66
C ASN A 184 28.19 -19.85 0.85
N CYS A 185 27.28 -19.17 1.56
CA CYS A 185 27.14 -19.28 3.02
C CYS A 185 25.68 -19.39 3.45
N GLY A 186 25.47 -19.81 4.69
CA GLY A 186 24.13 -19.98 5.26
C GLY A 186 23.54 -18.62 5.57
N ILE A 187 22.25 -18.45 5.28
CA ILE A 187 21.55 -17.19 5.49
C ILE A 187 20.30 -17.35 6.34
N VAL A 188 19.89 -16.24 6.95
CA VAL A 188 18.53 -16.05 7.44
C VAL A 188 17.82 -15.11 6.46
N GLU A 189 16.76 -15.62 5.83
CA GLU A 189 15.85 -14.83 5.00
C GLU A 189 14.73 -14.29 5.88
N PHE A 190 14.31 -13.04 5.66
CA PHE A 190 13.24 -12.43 6.46
C PHE A 190 12.52 -11.29 5.74
N SER A 191 11.29 -11.02 6.16
CA SER A 191 10.53 -9.84 5.79
C SER A 191 9.77 -9.33 7.01
N LEU A 192 9.75 -8.02 7.20
CA LEU A 192 9.08 -7.33 8.30
C LEU A 192 8.13 -6.30 7.69
N THR A 193 6.84 -6.47 7.97
CA THR A 193 5.78 -5.66 7.38
C THR A 193 4.57 -5.63 8.30
N ASN A 194 3.95 -4.45 8.43
CA ASN A 194 2.73 -4.25 9.19
C ASN A 194 1.53 -4.89 8.46
N PRO A 195 0.56 -5.49 9.17
CA PRO A 195 -0.61 -6.13 8.56
C PRO A 195 -1.50 -5.19 7.77
N SER A 196 -1.44 -3.88 8.04
CA SER A 196 -2.14 -2.84 7.29
C SER A 196 -1.69 -2.73 5.83
N ASN A 197 -0.58 -3.35 5.45
CA ASN A 197 -0.08 -3.37 4.08
C ASN A 197 -0.78 -4.48 3.25
N PRO A 198 -1.58 -4.13 2.24
CA PRO A 198 -2.36 -5.09 1.47
C PRO A 198 -1.51 -6.00 0.55
N ALA A 199 -0.26 -5.63 0.26
CA ALA A 199 0.63 -6.42 -0.59
C ALA A 199 1.35 -7.53 0.19
N ASN A 200 1.69 -7.29 1.45
CA ASN A 200 2.40 -8.24 2.32
C ASN A 200 1.90 -8.06 3.75
N SER A 201 1.06 -8.97 4.24
CA SER A 201 0.35 -8.78 5.50
C SER A 201 1.03 -9.42 6.72
N GLN A 202 2.24 -9.97 6.55
CA GLN A 202 2.87 -10.74 7.61
C GLN A 202 4.39 -10.65 7.61
N ASN A 203 4.93 -10.66 8.82
CA ASN A 203 6.35 -10.85 9.06
C ASN A 203 6.68 -12.34 8.87
N ALA A 204 7.82 -12.63 8.24
CA ALA A 204 8.26 -13.99 7.96
C ALA A 204 9.78 -14.10 8.09
N ALA A 205 10.27 -15.25 8.56
CA ALA A 205 11.70 -15.55 8.59
C ALA A 205 11.95 -17.05 8.51
N ASP A 206 13.07 -17.43 7.89
CA ASP A 206 13.51 -18.80 7.74
C ASP A 206 15.04 -18.89 7.56
N TYR A 207 15.54 -20.12 7.57
CA TYR A 207 16.90 -20.42 7.16
C TYR A 207 16.92 -20.89 5.72
N SER A 208 17.89 -20.43 4.95
CA SER A 208 18.09 -20.88 3.58
C SER A 208 19.47 -21.49 3.42
N LEU A 209 19.48 -22.78 3.05
CA LEU A 209 20.64 -23.56 2.65
C LEU A 209 20.39 -24.16 1.25
N LEU A 210 19.85 -23.32 0.35
CA LEU A 210 19.56 -23.70 -1.03
C LEU A 210 20.84 -23.64 -1.88
N THR A 211 21.26 -24.79 -2.40
CA THR A 211 22.49 -24.96 -3.19
C THR A 211 22.25 -25.11 -4.69
N GLY A 212 20.99 -25.05 -5.13
CA GLY A 212 20.64 -25.28 -6.52
C GLY A 212 21.11 -24.18 -7.49
N PRO A 213 21.17 -24.48 -8.80
CA PRO A 213 21.51 -23.49 -9.82
C PRO A 213 20.62 -22.24 -9.72
N GLY A 214 21.24 -21.07 -9.60
CA GLY A 214 20.53 -19.79 -9.46
C GLY A 214 19.96 -19.51 -8.06
N LEU A 215 20.19 -20.37 -7.07
CA LEU A 215 19.69 -20.22 -5.70
C LEU A 215 20.76 -19.69 -4.71
N GLY A 216 21.81 -19.03 -5.21
CA GLY A 216 22.84 -18.40 -4.37
C GLY A 216 23.88 -19.34 -3.74
N ASN A 217 23.75 -20.66 -3.94
CA ASN A 217 24.67 -21.66 -3.37
C ASN A 217 24.82 -21.53 -1.84
N HIS A 218 23.72 -21.30 -1.12
CA HIS A 218 23.72 -21.09 0.31
C HIS A 218 24.07 -22.40 1.04
N GLN A 219 25.26 -22.47 1.63
CA GLN A 219 25.78 -23.67 2.29
C GLN A 219 25.94 -23.45 3.79
N PHE A 220 25.75 -24.49 4.60
CA PHE A 220 25.98 -24.34 6.03
C PHE A 220 27.46 -24.06 6.33
N THR A 221 27.75 -22.89 6.91
CA THR A 221 29.11 -22.45 7.26
C THR A 221 29.29 -22.12 8.74
N TYR A 222 28.23 -21.63 9.38
CA TYR A 222 28.20 -21.30 10.80
C TYR A 222 26.82 -21.59 11.37
N LYS A 223 26.73 -21.70 12.70
CA LYS A 223 25.45 -21.85 13.39
C LYS A 223 24.66 -20.54 13.28
N MET A 224 23.35 -20.66 13.14
CA MET A 224 22.44 -19.52 13.00
C MET A 224 21.21 -19.73 13.87
N ASN A 225 20.66 -18.64 14.39
CA ASN A 225 19.35 -18.64 15.02
C ASN A 225 18.63 -17.31 14.80
N PHE A 226 17.31 -17.31 14.88
CA PHE A 226 16.53 -16.07 14.88
C PHE A 226 15.35 -16.11 15.84
N ALA A 227 14.97 -14.93 16.32
CA ALA A 227 13.75 -14.69 17.06
C ALA A 227 13.17 -13.34 16.66
N PHE A 228 11.86 -13.30 16.42
CA PHE A 228 11.17 -12.03 16.31
C PHE A 228 11.14 -11.33 17.66
N THR A 229 10.98 -10.01 17.63
CA THR A 229 10.93 -9.13 18.79
C THR A 229 9.77 -8.15 18.67
N GLY A 230 9.46 -7.46 19.77
CA GLY A 230 8.27 -6.62 19.88
C GLY A 230 7.02 -7.46 20.12
N SER A 231 5.93 -7.13 19.43
CA SER A 231 4.65 -7.83 19.55
C SER A 231 4.59 -9.17 18.79
N CYS A 232 5.55 -9.44 17.90
CA CYS A 232 5.78 -10.79 17.39
C CYS A 232 6.80 -11.53 18.25
N THR A 233 6.35 -12.54 18.99
CA THR A 233 7.19 -13.34 19.91
C THR A 233 7.54 -14.72 19.35
N LYS A 234 7.29 -14.95 18.07
CA LYS A 234 7.66 -16.20 17.39
C LYS A 234 9.17 -16.30 17.26
N LYS A 235 9.67 -17.52 17.26
CA LYS A 235 11.09 -17.86 17.12
C LYS A 235 11.28 -18.97 16.12
N ALA A 236 12.51 -19.14 15.64
CA ALA A 236 12.85 -20.29 14.82
C ALA A 236 12.40 -21.61 15.50
N PRO A 237 12.05 -22.66 14.73
CA PRO A 237 11.68 -23.97 15.30
C PRO A 237 12.80 -24.59 16.14
N GLY A 238 14.04 -24.18 15.89
CA GLY A 238 15.24 -24.51 16.62
C GLY A 238 16.45 -23.81 15.98
N PRO A 239 17.63 -23.85 16.63
CA PRO A 239 18.85 -23.33 16.03
C PRO A 239 19.26 -24.15 14.81
N CYS A 240 19.77 -23.48 13.80
CA CYS A 240 20.42 -24.12 12.67
C CYS A 240 21.88 -24.44 13.01
N THR A 241 22.19 -25.73 13.08
CA THR A 241 23.49 -26.26 13.52
C THR A 241 24.13 -27.23 12.51
N GLY A 242 23.54 -27.36 11.33
CA GLY A 242 24.06 -28.18 10.24
C GLY A 242 23.18 -28.08 8.98
N ASN A 243 23.48 -28.91 7.99
CA ASN A 243 22.84 -28.92 6.67
C ASN A 243 21.79 -30.04 6.48
N SER A 244 21.12 -30.45 7.56
CA SER A 244 20.04 -31.44 7.52
C SER A 244 18.78 -30.90 8.19
N ARG A 245 17.64 -31.55 7.96
CA ARG A 245 16.35 -31.13 8.54
C ARG A 245 16.36 -31.17 10.07
N GLU A 246 17.04 -32.17 10.63
CA GLU A 246 17.16 -32.40 12.07
C GLU A 246 18.08 -31.35 12.69
N LYS A 247 19.18 -31.01 12.01
CA LYS A 247 20.15 -30.02 12.48
C LYS A 247 19.73 -28.57 12.21
N CYS A 248 18.79 -28.35 11.29
CA CYS A 248 18.32 -27.03 10.88
C CYS A 248 16.81 -27.06 10.62
N PRO A 249 16.00 -27.15 11.68
CA PRO A 249 14.56 -27.39 11.57
C PRO A 249 13.84 -26.19 10.94
N GLY A 250 13.10 -26.46 9.86
CA GLY A 250 12.34 -25.45 9.12
C GLY A 250 13.10 -24.80 7.95
N ALA A 251 14.37 -25.15 7.73
CA ALA A 251 15.18 -24.59 6.65
C ALA A 251 14.77 -25.08 5.26
N TYR A 252 15.01 -24.24 4.26
CA TYR A 252 15.10 -24.65 2.87
C TYR A 252 16.45 -25.31 2.61
N LEU A 253 16.46 -26.50 2.03
CA LEU A 253 17.66 -27.33 1.87
C LEU A 253 17.89 -27.77 0.42
N GLY A 254 19.15 -27.75 -0.02
CA GLY A 254 19.56 -28.33 -1.28
C GLY A 254 18.94 -27.62 -2.48
N ASN A 255 18.30 -28.36 -3.38
CA ASN A 255 17.71 -27.78 -4.59
C ASN A 255 16.17 -27.63 -4.47
N ASP A 256 15.58 -27.97 -3.33
CA ASP A 256 14.14 -27.98 -3.14
C ASP A 256 13.65 -26.68 -2.48
N THR A 257 13.12 -25.78 -3.30
CA THR A 257 12.55 -24.49 -2.87
C THR A 257 11.21 -24.62 -2.14
N LYS A 258 10.69 -25.85 -1.93
CA LYS A 258 9.46 -26.12 -1.18
C LYS A 258 9.72 -26.87 0.13
N SER A 259 10.99 -27.17 0.42
CA SER A 259 11.37 -27.95 1.60
C SER A 259 11.23 -27.18 2.92
N GLY A 260 11.36 -25.85 2.89
CA GLY A 260 11.34 -24.99 4.08
C GLY A 260 9.95 -24.70 4.63
N ARG A 261 9.92 -24.20 5.87
CA ARG A 261 8.69 -23.76 6.54
C ARG A 261 8.97 -22.46 7.29
N PRO A 262 8.72 -21.30 6.66
CA PRO A 262 8.98 -20.01 7.29
C PRO A 262 8.14 -19.82 8.55
N VAL A 263 8.75 -19.23 9.56
CA VAL A 263 8.06 -18.79 10.77
C VAL A 263 7.40 -17.46 10.46
N GLN A 264 6.10 -17.38 10.70
CA GLN A 264 5.29 -16.23 10.32
C GLN A 264 4.54 -15.66 11.53
N CYS A 265 4.30 -14.36 11.50
CA CYS A 265 3.44 -13.69 12.46
C CYS A 265 2.87 -12.38 11.90
N VAL A 266 1.65 -12.09 12.33
CA VAL A 266 0.91 -10.87 11.97
C VAL A 266 1.03 -9.90 13.12
N SER A 267 1.83 -8.84 12.96
CA SER A 267 2.10 -7.87 14.02
C SER A 267 2.69 -6.58 13.47
N ASP A 268 2.31 -5.45 14.05
CA ASP A 268 2.90 -4.15 13.72
C ASP A 268 4.30 -4.01 14.32
N ASN A 269 5.20 -3.37 13.57
CA ASN A 269 6.51 -2.91 13.99
C ASN A 269 7.36 -4.03 14.63
N ALA A 270 7.16 -5.27 14.16
CA ALA A 270 7.94 -6.40 14.62
C ALA A 270 9.43 -6.19 14.29
N GLY A 271 10.30 -6.51 15.23
CA GLY A 271 11.74 -6.59 14.97
C GLY A 271 12.18 -8.04 14.80
N ILE A 272 13.46 -8.23 14.51
CA ILE A 272 14.10 -9.55 14.51
C ILE A 272 15.49 -9.46 15.13
N THR A 273 15.82 -10.43 15.99
CA THR A 273 17.19 -10.69 16.42
C THR A 273 17.70 -11.93 15.70
N ILE A 274 18.84 -11.81 15.03
CA ILE A 274 19.52 -12.89 14.32
C ILE A 274 20.89 -13.09 14.97
N THR A 275 21.17 -14.32 15.37
CA THR A 275 22.40 -14.69 16.07
C THR A 275 23.21 -15.66 15.24
N PHE A 276 24.51 -15.39 15.13
CA PHE A 276 25.49 -16.25 14.48
C PHE A 276 26.49 -16.79 15.54
N CYS A 277 26.84 -18.08 15.45
CA CYS A 277 27.84 -18.83 16.28
C CYS A 277 27.68 -18.86 17.82
#